data_AF-A0A094RLW4-F1
#
_entry.id   AF-A0A094RLW4-F1
#
_cell.length_a   1.000
_cell.length_b   1.000
_cell.length_c   1.000
_cell.angle_alpha   90.00
_cell.angle_beta   90.00
_cell.angle_gamma   90.00
#
_symmetry.space_group_name_H-M   'P 1'
#
loop_
_entity.id
_entity.type
_entity.pdbx_description
1 polymer ?
#
loop_
_entity_poly.entity_id
_entity_poly.type
_entity_poly.pdbx_seq_one_letter_code
_entity_poly.pdbx_strand_id
1 'polypeptide(L)'
;MVREELERSLKREAEYAESHQDEPIREGSIVTHRGQRSQMLSIRMSEAEYSALERVALAEDIPISRLAREWIAEKLATEGSPRDVAELADAVAVLAQRLSALASSRPQ
;
A
#
# COMPACT_ATOMS: atom_id res chain seq x y z
N MET A 1 -18.38 19.89 -36.83
CA MET A 1 -19.58 19.76 -35.97
C MET A 1 -19.25 19.41 -34.53
N VAL A 2 -18.54 18.31 -34.21
CA VAL A 2 -18.27 17.89 -32.81
C VAL A 2 -17.54 18.95 -31.96
N ARG A 3 -16.59 19.68 -32.56
CA ARG A 3 -15.82 20.73 -31.86
C ARG A 3 -16.68 21.92 -31.44
N GLU A 4 -17.59 22.38 -32.30
CA GLU A 4 -18.48 23.51 -32.03
C GLU A 4 -19.58 23.14 -31.01
N GLU A 5 -19.93 21.87 -30.91
CA GLU A 5 -20.84 21.35 -29.90
C GLU A 5 -20.16 21.29 -28.52
N LEU A 6 -18.90 20.84 -28.48
CA LEU A 6 -18.07 20.86 -27.28
C LEU A 6 -17.86 22.29 -26.76
N GLU A 7 -17.50 23.23 -27.64
CA GLU A 7 -17.32 24.65 -27.27
C GLU A 7 -18.60 25.26 -26.71
N ARG A 8 -19.76 24.93 -27.29
CA ARG A 8 -21.08 25.35 -26.76
C ARG A 8 -21.45 24.68 -25.43
N SER A 9 -20.97 23.47 -25.17
CA SER A 9 -21.18 22.80 -23.88
C SER A 9 -20.31 23.44 -22.79
N LEU A 10 -19.03 23.67 -23.09
CA LEU A 10 -18.09 24.30 -22.16
C LEU A 10 -18.50 25.72 -21.82
N LYS A 11 -18.99 26.49 -22.80
CA LYS A 11 -19.48 27.85 -22.57
C LYS A 11 -20.67 27.89 -21.61
N ARG A 12 -21.63 26.96 -21.78
CA ARG A 12 -22.80 26.84 -20.90
C ARG A 12 -22.40 26.42 -19.48
N GLU A 13 -21.47 25.49 -19.35
CA GLU A 13 -20.95 25.06 -18.05
C GLU A 13 -20.25 26.21 -17.32
N ALA A 14 -19.43 26.98 -18.05
CA ALA A 14 -18.74 28.14 -17.48
C ALA A 14 -19.72 29.22 -16.99
N GLU A 15 -20.74 29.56 -17.80
CA GLU A 15 -21.78 30.51 -17.41
C GLU A 15 -22.58 30.03 -16.18
N TYR A 16 -22.81 28.72 -16.08
CA TYR A 16 -23.47 28.11 -14.92
C TYR A 16 -22.59 28.17 -13.66
N ALA A 17 -21.30 27.84 -13.76
CA ALA A 17 -20.36 27.87 -12.64
C ALA A 17 -20.16 29.28 -12.09
N GLU A 18 -20.05 30.29 -12.96
CA GLU A 18 -19.90 31.69 -12.54
C GLU A 18 -21.16 32.22 -11.82
N SER A 19 -22.34 31.72 -12.20
CA SER A 19 -23.61 32.10 -11.55
C SER A 19 -23.90 31.30 -10.27
N HIS A 20 -23.18 30.21 -10.02
CA HIS A 20 -23.36 29.31 -8.87
C HIS A 20 -22.02 29.07 -8.17
N GLN A 21 -21.34 30.14 -7.76
CA GLN A 21 -20.11 30.03 -6.99
C GLN A 21 -20.35 29.23 -5.71
N ASP A 22 -19.43 28.31 -5.41
CA ASP A 22 -19.48 27.49 -4.20
C ASP A 22 -19.48 28.36 -2.93
N GLU A 23 -20.16 27.88 -1.90
CA GLU A 23 -20.11 28.53 -0.59
C GLU A 23 -18.66 28.58 -0.06
N PRO A 24 -18.25 29.69 0.56
CA PRO A 24 -16.95 29.77 1.22
C PRO A 24 -16.76 28.65 2.25
N ILE A 25 -15.52 28.16 2.37
CA ILE A 25 -15.17 27.17 3.39
C ILE A 25 -15.53 27.73 4.77
N ARG A 26 -16.34 26.98 5.52
CA ARG A 26 -16.79 27.38 6.85
C ARG A 26 -15.62 27.40 7.83
N GLU A 27 -15.61 28.37 8.74
CA GLU A 27 -14.62 28.45 9.81
C GLU A 27 -14.70 27.18 10.69
N GLY A 28 -13.56 26.53 10.96
CA GLY A 28 -13.51 25.23 11.64
C GLY A 28 -13.61 23.99 10.72
N SER A 29 -13.67 24.17 9.40
CA SER A 29 -13.56 23.05 8.45
C SER A 29 -12.19 22.37 8.58
N ILE A 30 -12.20 21.08 8.92
CA ILE A 30 -10.98 20.27 8.98
C ILE A 30 -10.64 19.84 7.55
N VAL A 31 -9.54 20.38 7.02
CA VAL A 31 -8.97 19.89 5.76
C VAL A 31 -8.34 18.52 6.01
N THR A 32 -9.11 17.46 5.83
CA THR A 32 -8.56 16.11 5.87
C THR A 32 -7.96 15.77 4.50
N HIS A 33 -6.64 15.88 4.36
CA HIS A 33 -5.96 15.20 3.27
C HIS A 33 -5.97 13.69 3.54
N ARG A 34 -6.98 13.00 3.02
CA ARG A 34 -7.02 11.53 3.01
C ARG A 34 -6.03 11.05 1.94
N GLY A 35 -4.76 10.87 2.31
CA GLY A 35 -3.76 10.40 1.36
C GLY A 35 -2.33 10.49 1.88
N GLN A 36 -1.88 9.45 2.59
CA GLN A 36 -0.46 9.15 2.70
C GLN A 36 0.10 9.07 1.27
N ARG A 37 0.92 10.06 0.90
CA ARG A 37 1.45 10.22 -0.46
C ARG A 37 2.31 9.00 -0.79
N SER A 38 2.03 8.37 -1.93
CA SER A 38 2.95 7.40 -2.53
C SER A 38 4.33 8.04 -2.65
N GLN A 39 5.31 7.52 -1.92
CA GLN A 39 6.70 7.95 -2.06
C GLN A 39 7.29 7.27 -3.30
N MET A 40 7.82 8.07 -4.21
CA MET A 40 8.48 7.56 -5.42
C MET A 40 9.95 7.26 -5.12
N LEU A 41 10.35 6.01 -5.33
CA LEU A 41 11.75 5.58 -5.25
C LEU A 41 12.28 5.41 -6.66
N SER A 42 13.44 6.01 -6.94
CA SER A 42 14.17 5.85 -8.21
C SER A 42 15.43 5.03 -7.94
N ILE A 43 15.50 3.84 -8.52
CA ILE A 43 16.59 2.88 -8.32
C ILE A 43 17.35 2.76 -9.63
N ARG A 44 18.67 2.94 -9.59
CA ARG A 44 19.52 2.66 -10.74
C ARG A 44 19.77 1.16 -10.81
N MET A 45 19.45 0.55 -11.94
CA MET A 45 19.67 -0.85 -12.23
C MET A 45 20.57 -0.96 -13.46
N SER A 46 21.37 -2.01 -13.52
CA SER A 46 22.02 -2.43 -14.76
C SER A 46 21.00 -2.98 -15.75
N GLU A 47 21.37 -3.03 -17.03
CA GLU A 47 20.54 -3.60 -18.09
C GLU A 47 20.21 -5.09 -17.83
N ALA A 48 21.17 -5.85 -17.30
CA ALA A 48 20.99 -7.26 -16.98
C ALA A 48 19.95 -7.47 -15.86
N GLU A 49 20.01 -6.65 -14.81
CA GLU A 49 19.05 -6.70 -13.69
C GLU A 49 17.64 -6.31 -14.13
N TYR A 50 17.52 -5.25 -14.92
CA TYR A 50 16.23 -4.82 -15.46
C TYR A 50 15.62 -5.89 -16.38
N SER A 51 16.44 -6.47 -17.28
CA SER A 51 16.00 -7.55 -18.17
C SER A 51 15.55 -8.79 -17.40
N ALA A 52 16.23 -9.12 -16.30
CA ALA A 52 15.81 -10.24 -15.45
C ALA A 52 14.43 -9.99 -14.82
N LEU A 53 14.20 -8.77 -14.33
CA LEU A 53 12.92 -8.38 -13.74
C LEU A 53 11.79 -8.36 -14.78
N GLU A 54 12.06 -7.84 -15.98
CA GLU A 54 11.10 -7.82 -17.09
C GLU A 54 10.67 -9.22 -17.51
N ARG A 55 11.61 -10.17 -17.63
CA ARG A 55 11.28 -11.57 -17.97
C ARG A 55 10.33 -12.21 -16.97
N VAL A 56 10.55 -11.98 -15.68
CA VAL A 56 9.70 -12.55 -14.63
C VAL A 56 8.33 -11.88 -14.63
N ALA A 57 8.28 -10.55 -14.75
CA ALA A 57 7.03 -9.80 -14.83
C ALA A 57 6.17 -10.24 -16.02
N LEU A 58 6.79 -10.51 -17.18
CA LEU A 58 6.12 -11.03 -18.36
C LEU A 58 5.59 -12.45 -18.16
N ALA A 59 6.36 -13.32 -17.50
CA ALA A 59 5.95 -14.70 -17.22
C ALA A 59 4.74 -14.77 -16.25
N GLU A 60 4.65 -13.81 -15.33
CA GLU A 60 3.60 -13.69 -14.32
C GLU A 60 2.42 -12.79 -14.80
N ASP A 61 2.50 -12.21 -16.00
CA ASP A 61 1.52 -11.26 -16.57
C ASP A 61 1.18 -10.07 -15.64
N ILE A 62 2.22 -9.50 -15.02
CA ILE A 62 2.08 -8.34 -14.11
C ILE A 62 3.02 -7.20 -14.49
N PRO A 63 2.68 -5.94 -14.12
CA PRO A 63 3.58 -4.82 -14.31
C PRO A 63 4.90 -4.98 -13.53
N ILE A 64 6.02 -4.61 -14.14
CA ILE A 64 7.37 -4.64 -13.52
C ILE A 64 7.38 -3.92 -12.16
N SER A 65 6.74 -2.75 -12.08
CA SER A 65 6.66 -1.96 -10.84
C SER A 65 5.86 -2.66 -9.73
N ARG A 66 4.87 -3.47 -10.10
CA ARG A 66 4.10 -4.29 -9.15
C ARG A 66 4.97 -5.41 -8.59
N LEU A 67 5.63 -6.16 -9.47
CA LEU A 67 6.54 -7.24 -9.09
C LEU A 67 7.66 -6.73 -8.17
N ALA A 68 8.30 -5.62 -8.55
CA ALA A 68 9.35 -5.00 -7.75
C ALA A 68 8.85 -4.61 -6.35
N ARG A 69 7.66 -4.01 -6.27
CA ARG A 69 7.05 -3.64 -4.98
C ARG A 69 6.74 -4.88 -4.13
N GLU A 70 6.20 -5.92 -4.72
CA GLU A 70 5.85 -7.16 -4.01
C GLU A 70 7.10 -7.83 -3.43
N TRP A 71 8.18 -7.95 -4.21
CA TRP A 71 9.45 -8.50 -3.72
C TRP A 71 10.09 -7.65 -2.62
N ILE A 72 10.07 -6.31 -2.75
CA ILE A 72 10.57 -5.43 -1.68
C ILE A 72 9.75 -5.63 -0.41
N ALA A 73 8.42 -5.69 -0.51
CA ALA A 73 7.53 -5.89 0.64
C ALA A 73 7.75 -7.25 1.30
N GLU A 74 7.92 -8.32 0.51
CA GLU A 74 8.19 -9.67 1.02
C GLU A 74 9.53 -9.74 1.77
N LYS A 75 10.58 -9.12 1.23
CA LYS A 75 11.88 -9.03 1.91
C LYS A 75 11.80 -8.23 3.20
N LEU A 76 11.12 -7.09 3.18
CA LEU A 76 10.89 -6.30 4.39
C LEU A 76 10.03 -7.02 5.43
N ALA A 77 9.08 -7.86 5.02
CA ALA A 77 8.33 -8.69 5.97
C ALA A 77 9.19 -9.81 6.57
N THR A 78 10.12 -10.36 5.77
CA THR A 78 11.04 -11.42 6.20
C THR A 78 12.13 -10.90 7.12
N GLU A 79 12.68 -9.72 6.83
CA GLU A 79 13.77 -9.10 7.60
C GLU A 79 13.25 -8.18 8.73
N GLY A 80 12.12 -7.51 8.48
CA GLY A 80 11.48 -6.55 9.39
C GLY A 80 10.52 -7.20 10.39
N SER A 81 10.48 -8.53 10.46
CA SER A 81 10.19 -9.19 11.72
C SER A 81 11.53 -9.46 12.41
N PRO A 82 12.03 -8.54 13.26
CA PRO A 82 12.55 -9.08 14.50
C PRO A 82 11.34 -9.82 15.07
N ARG A 83 11.32 -11.16 15.00
CA ARG A 83 10.60 -11.88 16.04
C ARG A 83 11.31 -11.40 17.28
N ASP A 84 10.69 -10.44 17.97
CA ASP A 84 11.27 -9.86 19.15
C ASP A 84 11.66 -11.06 19.99
N VAL A 85 12.94 -11.15 20.36
CA VAL A 85 13.41 -12.32 21.10
C VAL A 85 12.54 -12.47 22.36
N ALA A 86 11.99 -11.36 22.86
CA ALA A 86 10.92 -11.31 23.84
C ALA A 86 9.62 -12.02 23.40
N GLU A 87 9.03 -11.68 22.25
CA GLU A 87 7.82 -12.36 21.73
C GLU A 87 8.03 -13.86 21.52
N LEU A 88 9.23 -14.26 21.05
CA LEU A 88 9.58 -15.67 20.88
C LEU A 88 9.74 -16.37 22.25
N ALA A 89 10.40 -15.70 23.21
CA ALA A 89 10.56 -16.20 24.56
C ALA A 89 9.22 -16.34 25.29
N ASP A 90 8.32 -15.38 25.11
CA ASP A 90 6.96 -15.41 25.67
C ASP A 90 6.15 -16.57 25.09
N ALA A 91 6.22 -16.78 23.77
CA ALA A 91 5.57 -17.91 23.11
C ALA A 91 6.11 -19.26 23.63
N VAL A 92 7.42 -19.39 23.81
CA VAL A 92 8.05 -20.58 24.38
C VAL A 92 7.66 -20.80 25.83
N ALA A 93 7.62 -19.74 26.65
CA ALA A 93 7.24 -19.81 28.06
C ALA A 93 5.79 -20.29 28.23
N VAL A 94 4.86 -19.76 27.42
CA VAL A 94 3.46 -20.19 27.41
C VAL A 94 3.34 -21.67 27.03
N LEU A 95 4.10 -22.13 26.03
CA LEU A 95 4.07 -23.52 25.61
C LEU A 95 4.62 -24.47 26.69
N ALA A 96 5.71 -24.08 27.35
CA ALA A 96 6.31 -24.83 28.45
C ALA A 96 5.36 -24.97 29.65
N GLN A 97 4.63 -23.89 30.00
CA GLN A 97 3.63 -23.93 31.06
C GLN A 97 2.47 -24.88 30.74
N ARG A 98 1.98 -24.87 29.49
CA ARG A 98 0.92 -25.79 29.03
C ARG A 98 1.36 -27.25 29.10
N LEU A 99 2.60 -27.54 28.68
CA LEU A 99 3.17 -28.88 28.78
C LEU A 99 3.31 -29.36 30.23
N SER A 100 3.77 -28.48 31.13
CA SER A 100 3.89 -28.78 32.56
C SER A 100 2.52 -29.07 33.19
N ALA A 101 1.50 -28.28 32.84
CA ALA A 101 0.12 -28.50 33.30
C ALA A 101 -0.45 -29.83 32.78
N LEU A 102 -0.17 -30.20 31.54
CA LEU A 102 -0.57 -31.50 30.97
C LEU A 102 0.16 -32.68 31.63
N ALA A 103 1.46 -32.52 31.93
CA ALA A 103 2.23 -33.53 32.65
C ALA A 103 1.72 -33.75 34.09
N SER A 104 1.29 -32.67 34.74
CA SER A 104 0.80 -32.68 36.13
C SER A 104 -0.64 -33.14 36.27
N SER A 105 -1.41 -33.15 35.18
CA SER A 105 -2.82 -33.57 35.15
C SER A 105 -3.02 -35.02 34.71
N ARG A 106 -1.95 -35.80 34.54
CA ARG A 106 -2.03 -37.23 34.23
C ARG A 106 -2.36 -38.01 35.52
N PRO A 107 -3.55 -38.61 35.66
CA PRO A 107 -3.83 -39.49 36.80
C PRO A 107 -2.95 -40.75 36.69
N GLN A 108 -2.44 -41.21 37.84
CA GLN A 108 -1.76 -42.51 37.99
C GLN A 108 -2.72 -43.67 37.77
#